data_AF-B1XPB3-F1
#
_entry.id   AF-B1XPB3-F1
#
_cell.length_a   1.000
_cell.length_b   1.000
_cell.length_c   1.000
_cell.angle_alpha   90.00
_cell.angle_beta   90.00
_cell.angle_gamma   90.00
#
_symmetry.space_group_name_H-M   'P 1'
#
loop_
_entity.id
_entity.type
_entity.pdbx_description
1 polymer ?
#
loop_
_entity_poly.entity_id
_entity_poly.type
_entity_poly.pdbx_seq_one_letter_code
_entity_poly.pdbx_strand_id
1 'polypeptide(L)'
;MGRSLDCYVENEITQDGTEYYFLMPVDQPVVILAWDEDEADESDLPETELVEDPEELAEIFPDAKAVLAEHDLILQDTAHVMTVRGELPPLEEDKILSLEIEDDDFEDEELEAEELQELARFYHLDQLYSIYTPLEPIPIFVKVTEDEEMEILEPGDPMIQSLVDTLLLQDAD
;
A
#
# COMPACT_ATOMS: atom_id res chain seq x y z
N MET A 1 -0.93 -22.49 6.09
CA MET A 1 -0.76 -22.27 4.64
C MET A 1 -0.35 -20.82 4.53
N GLY A 2 0.76 -20.52 3.87
CA GLY A 2 1.25 -19.14 3.74
C GLY A 2 0.36 -18.35 2.79
N ARG A 3 0.20 -17.05 3.06
CA ARG A 3 -0.34 -16.10 2.08
C ARG A 3 0.68 -15.92 0.95
N SER A 4 0.24 -15.56 -0.24
CA SER A 4 1.11 -15.26 -1.39
C SER A 4 0.64 -13.97 -2.05
N LEU A 5 1.55 -13.29 -2.74
CA LEU A 5 1.28 -12.11 -3.55
C LEU A 5 1.84 -12.39 -4.95
N ASP A 6 0.96 -12.38 -5.95
CA ASP A 6 1.38 -12.56 -7.34
C ASP A 6 1.89 -11.22 -7.87
N CYS A 7 3.08 -11.22 -8.46
CA CYS A 7 3.73 -10.02 -9.00
C CYS A 7 4.23 -10.25 -10.43
N TYR A 8 4.30 -9.16 -11.20
CA TYR A 8 5.13 -9.07 -12.40
C TYR A 8 6.55 -8.70 -12.00
N VAL A 9 7.53 -9.29 -12.69
CA VAL A 9 8.92 -8.82 -12.63
C VAL A 9 9.04 -7.67 -13.62
N GLU A 10 9.19 -6.46 -13.10
CA GLU A 10 9.44 -5.28 -13.93
C GLU A 10 10.92 -5.16 -14.29
N ASN A 11 11.81 -5.45 -13.33
CA ASN A 11 13.25 -5.39 -13.55
C ASN A 11 14.01 -6.39 -12.68
N GLU A 12 15.21 -6.73 -13.12
CA GLU A 12 16.15 -7.64 -12.47
C GLU A 12 17.52 -6.96 -12.41
N ILE A 13 18.08 -6.82 -11.21
CA ILE A 13 19.36 -6.16 -10.98
C ILE A 13 20.29 -7.13 -10.28
N THR A 14 21.49 -7.32 -10.82
CA THR A 14 22.57 -8.04 -10.14
C THR A 14 23.62 -7.06 -9.63
N GLN A 15 23.79 -7.01 -8.30
CA GLN A 15 24.79 -6.15 -7.66
C GLN A 15 25.59 -6.95 -6.63
N ASP A 16 26.92 -6.87 -6.72
CA ASP A 16 27.86 -7.60 -5.86
C ASP A 16 27.63 -9.13 -5.78
N GLY A 17 27.02 -9.71 -6.81
CA GLY A 17 26.70 -11.14 -6.90
C GLY A 17 25.36 -11.52 -6.26
N THR A 18 24.61 -10.56 -5.74
CA THR A 18 23.23 -10.73 -5.25
C THR A 18 22.23 -10.31 -6.32
N GLU A 19 21.18 -11.11 -6.51
CA GLU A 19 20.07 -10.80 -7.40
C GLU A 19 18.98 -10.03 -6.63
N TYR A 20 18.49 -8.96 -7.24
CA TYR A 20 17.40 -8.14 -6.77
C TYR A 20 16.32 -8.07 -7.83
N TYR A 21 15.06 -8.12 -7.41
CA TYR A 21 13.92 -7.97 -8.31
C TYR A 21 13.08 -6.77 -7.91
N PHE A 22 12.66 -6.04 -8.92
CA PHE A 22 11.66 -4.98 -8.83
C PHE A 22 10.33 -5.57 -9.26
N LEU A 23 9.41 -5.71 -8.30
CA LEU A 23 8.17 -6.43 -8.47
C LEU A 23 6.97 -5.50 -8.39
N MET A 24 5.99 -5.72 -9.28
CA MET A 24 4.71 -5.02 -9.25
C MET A 24 3.58 -6.00 -8.94
N PRO A 25 2.76 -5.74 -7.90
CA PRO A 25 1.57 -6.53 -7.63
C PRO A 25 0.68 -6.67 -8.86
N VAL A 26 0.18 -7.88 -9.13
CA VAL A 26 -0.76 -8.14 -10.24
C VAL A 26 -2.11 -7.47 -9.99
N ASP A 27 -2.57 -7.50 -8.75
CA ASP A 27 -3.81 -6.90 -8.27
C ASP A 27 -3.45 -5.64 -7.44
N GLN A 28 -4.30 -4.62 -7.43
CA GLN A 28 -3.98 -3.31 -6.85
C GLN A 28 -3.91 -3.37 -5.31
N PRO A 29 -2.85 -2.83 -4.68
CA PRO A 29 -2.77 -2.71 -3.23
C PRO A 29 -3.92 -1.89 -2.66
N VAL A 30 -4.40 -2.27 -1.47
CA VAL A 30 -5.39 -1.48 -0.72
C VAL A 30 -4.98 -1.31 0.73
N VAL A 31 -5.34 -0.17 1.29
CA VAL A 31 -5.21 0.17 2.70
C VAL A 31 -6.58 0.47 3.28
N ILE A 32 -6.75 0.24 4.59
CA ILE A 32 -7.97 0.56 5.32
C ILE A 32 -7.63 1.62 6.34
N LEU A 33 -8.38 2.72 6.33
CA LEU A 33 -8.26 3.79 7.30
C LEU A 33 -9.48 3.77 8.24
N ALA A 34 -9.24 3.89 9.53
CA ALA A 34 -10.26 4.15 10.54
C ALA A 34 -10.41 5.67 10.73
N TRP A 35 -11.64 6.16 10.81
CA TRP A 35 -11.92 7.58 11.04
C TRP A 35 -12.16 7.84 12.52
N ASP A 36 -11.41 8.77 13.13
CA ASP A 36 -11.70 9.17 14.50
C ASP A 36 -12.97 10.06 14.53
N GLU A 37 -14.03 9.58 15.17
CA GLU A 37 -15.28 10.33 15.34
C GLU A 37 -15.25 11.27 16.57
N ASP A 38 -14.29 11.09 17.49
CA ASP A 38 -14.20 11.78 18.78
C ASP A 38 -13.26 13.01 18.76
N GLU A 39 -12.37 13.15 17.77
CA GLU A 39 -11.42 14.28 17.66
C GLU A 39 -11.90 15.46 16.80
N ALA A 40 -13.12 15.40 16.28
CA ALA A 40 -13.74 16.47 15.48
C ALA A 40 -14.02 17.80 16.23
N ASP A 41 -13.60 17.95 17.49
CA ASP A 41 -13.90 19.10 18.36
C ASP A 41 -12.73 20.09 18.55
N GLU A 42 -11.48 19.76 18.18
CA GLU A 42 -10.33 20.69 18.33
C GLU A 42 -9.52 20.97 17.04
N SER A 43 -9.55 20.10 16.04
CA SER A 43 -9.02 20.32 14.68
C SER A 43 -10.17 20.36 13.66
N ASP A 44 -10.15 21.31 12.70
CA ASP A 44 -11.18 21.42 11.65
C ASP A 44 -11.10 20.29 10.59
N LEU A 45 -10.26 19.27 10.81
CA LEU A 45 -10.02 18.16 9.90
C LEU A 45 -10.25 16.83 10.65
N PRO A 46 -11.05 15.91 10.10
CA PRO A 46 -11.18 14.56 10.66
C PRO A 46 -9.84 13.83 10.59
N GLU A 47 -9.40 13.28 11.71
CA GLU A 47 -8.17 12.49 11.80
C GLU A 47 -8.46 11.04 11.37
N THR A 48 -7.53 10.43 10.65
CA THR A 48 -7.65 9.05 10.17
C THR A 48 -6.38 8.27 10.48
N GLU A 49 -6.55 7.03 10.93
CA GLU A 49 -5.43 6.14 11.26
C GLU A 49 -5.40 4.92 10.33
N LEU A 50 -4.19 4.49 9.95
CA LEU A 50 -4.01 3.25 9.19
C LEU A 50 -4.28 2.05 10.08
N VAL A 51 -5.16 1.15 9.62
CA VAL A 51 -5.47 -0.08 10.35
C VAL A 51 -4.39 -1.13 10.06
N GLU A 52 -3.45 -1.27 10.99
CA GLU A 52 -2.34 -2.24 10.89
C GLU A 52 -2.52 -3.50 11.76
N ASP A 53 -3.39 -3.44 12.78
CA ASP A 53 -3.57 -4.55 13.72
C ASP A 53 -4.19 -5.78 13.01
N PRO A 54 -3.52 -6.95 13.02
CA PRO A 54 -4.01 -8.13 12.31
C PRO A 54 -5.32 -8.71 12.87
N GLU A 55 -5.60 -8.51 14.16
CA GLU A 55 -6.85 -8.97 14.77
C GLU A 55 -8.01 -8.08 14.32
N GLU A 56 -7.82 -6.76 14.34
CA GLU A 56 -8.81 -5.80 13.83
C GLU A 56 -9.07 -6.00 12.33
N LEU A 57 -8.02 -6.10 11.52
CA LEU A 57 -8.15 -6.39 10.09
C LEU A 57 -8.95 -7.67 9.84
N ALA A 58 -8.73 -8.72 10.63
CA ALA A 58 -9.46 -9.97 10.51
C ALA A 58 -10.94 -9.84 10.90
N GLU A 59 -11.27 -8.97 11.85
CA GLU A 59 -12.65 -8.69 12.29
C GLU A 59 -13.43 -7.91 11.22
N ILE A 60 -12.82 -6.89 10.61
CA ILE A 60 -13.47 -6.03 9.62
C ILE A 60 -13.44 -6.60 8.19
N PHE A 61 -12.58 -7.59 7.91
CA PHE A 61 -12.42 -8.17 6.57
C PHE A 61 -13.72 -8.62 5.89
N PRO A 62 -14.68 -9.28 6.57
CA PRO A 62 -15.93 -9.70 5.95
C PRO A 62 -16.78 -8.52 5.45
N ASP A 63 -16.79 -7.41 6.19
CA ASP A 63 -17.54 -6.20 5.83
C ASP A 63 -16.86 -5.46 4.69
N ALA A 64 -15.53 -5.28 4.78
CA ALA A 64 -14.71 -4.70 3.71
C ALA A 64 -14.88 -5.45 2.38
N LYS A 65 -14.86 -6.79 2.44
CA LYS A 65 -15.10 -7.65 1.28
C LYS A 65 -16.52 -7.50 0.73
N ALA A 66 -17.52 -7.34 1.59
CA ALA A 66 -18.91 -7.20 1.15
C ALA A 66 -19.12 -5.88 0.40
N VAL A 67 -18.60 -4.77 0.92
CA VAL A 67 -18.77 -3.45 0.28
C VAL A 67 -18.00 -3.34 -1.04
N LEU A 68 -16.78 -3.89 -1.14
CA LEU A 68 -16.05 -3.91 -2.41
C LEU A 68 -16.75 -4.76 -3.48
N ALA A 69 -17.41 -5.85 -3.08
CA ALA A 69 -18.17 -6.67 -4.02
C ALA A 69 -19.36 -5.93 -4.65
N GLU A 70 -19.88 -4.86 -4.03
CA GLU A 70 -20.90 -3.99 -4.63
C GLU A 70 -20.36 -3.19 -5.83
N HIS A 71 -19.04 -3.03 -5.92
CA HIS A 71 -18.32 -2.34 -6.99
C HIS A 71 -17.63 -3.31 -7.97
N ASP A 72 -18.04 -4.59 -7.98
CA ASP A 72 -17.39 -5.65 -8.78
C ASP A 72 -15.89 -5.84 -8.45
N LEU A 73 -15.48 -5.46 -7.23
CA LEU A 73 -14.13 -5.59 -6.71
C LEU A 73 -14.02 -6.78 -5.75
N ILE A 74 -12.95 -7.56 -5.87
CA ILE A 74 -12.67 -8.75 -5.05
C ILE A 74 -11.49 -8.47 -4.13
N LEU A 75 -11.74 -8.31 -2.84
CA LEU A 75 -10.70 -8.18 -1.81
C LEU A 75 -9.97 -9.51 -1.57
N GLN A 76 -8.64 -9.45 -1.51
CA GLN A 76 -7.75 -10.58 -1.28
C GLN A 76 -6.82 -10.31 -0.08
N ASP A 77 -6.78 -11.26 0.85
CA ASP A 77 -5.78 -11.31 1.93
C ASP A 77 -4.50 -11.96 1.38
N THR A 78 -3.66 -11.12 0.76
CA THR A 78 -2.38 -11.51 0.16
C THR A 78 -1.22 -11.36 1.14
N ALA A 79 -0.03 -11.85 0.77
CA ALA A 79 1.15 -11.67 1.61
C ALA A 79 1.55 -10.18 1.65
N HIS A 80 1.94 -9.69 2.83
CA HIS A 80 2.44 -8.33 3.11
C HIS A 80 1.45 -7.17 2.94
N VAL A 81 0.61 -7.19 1.90
CA VAL A 81 -0.41 -6.16 1.65
C VAL A 81 -1.72 -6.82 1.26
N MET A 82 -2.86 -6.18 1.51
CA MET A 82 -4.14 -6.60 0.92
C MET A 82 -4.23 -6.09 -0.52
N THR A 83 -4.83 -6.86 -1.41
CA THR A 83 -5.05 -6.42 -2.80
C THR A 83 -6.51 -6.53 -3.19
N VAL A 84 -6.87 -5.74 -4.21
CA VAL A 84 -8.19 -5.77 -4.82
C VAL A 84 -8.07 -6.12 -6.30
N ARG A 85 -8.92 -7.05 -6.74
CA ARG A 85 -9.04 -7.43 -8.14
C ARG A 85 -10.34 -6.96 -8.74
N GLY A 86 -10.26 -6.27 -9.87
CA GLY A 86 -11.41 -5.82 -10.65
C GLY A 86 -11.09 -4.55 -11.41
N GLU A 87 -12.11 -3.92 -11.97
CA GLU A 87 -11.97 -2.62 -12.62
C GLU A 87 -12.20 -1.53 -11.57
N LEU A 88 -11.17 -0.71 -11.31
CA LEU A 88 -11.29 0.38 -10.35
C LEU A 88 -12.34 1.40 -10.82
N PRO A 89 -13.08 2.03 -9.89
CA PRO A 89 -13.99 3.11 -10.23
C PRO A 89 -13.21 4.28 -10.87
N PRO A 90 -13.87 5.12 -11.70
CA PRO A 90 -13.25 6.33 -12.23
C PRO A 90 -12.73 7.22 -11.09
N LEU A 91 -11.61 7.91 -11.35
CA LEU A 91 -11.07 8.91 -10.45
C LEU A 91 -12.02 10.10 -10.35
N GLU A 92 -12.33 10.48 -9.10
CA GLU A 92 -13.16 11.63 -8.74
C GLU A 92 -12.36 12.48 -7.74
N GLU A 93 -12.15 13.77 -8.02
CA GLU A 93 -11.28 14.65 -7.21
C GLU A 93 -11.73 14.74 -5.74
N ASP A 94 -13.04 14.63 -5.47
CA ASP A 94 -13.62 14.63 -4.13
C ASP A 94 -13.46 13.32 -3.37
N LYS A 95 -12.88 12.29 -4.01
CA LYS A 95 -12.58 10.97 -3.43
C LYS A 95 -11.08 10.68 -3.35
N ILE A 96 -10.25 11.70 -3.58
CA ILE A 96 -8.81 11.62 -3.38
C ILE A 96 -8.49 12.14 -1.98
N LEU A 97 -7.81 11.31 -1.20
CA LEU A 97 -7.24 11.68 0.08
C LEU A 97 -5.74 11.91 -0.11
N SER A 98 -5.24 13.07 0.30
CA SER A 98 -3.80 13.32 0.41
C SER A 98 -3.37 12.96 1.83
N LEU A 99 -2.59 11.90 1.96
CA LEU A 99 -2.07 11.42 3.23
C LEU A 99 -0.69 12.05 3.46
N GLU A 100 -0.59 12.92 4.46
CA GLU A 100 0.70 13.45 4.92
C GLU A 100 1.31 12.42 5.87
N ILE A 101 2.47 11.88 5.52
CA ILE A 101 3.23 10.98 6.39
C ILE A 101 4.09 11.87 7.29
N GLU A 102 3.75 11.94 8.58
CA GLU A 102 4.62 12.58 9.57
C GLU A 102 5.82 11.67 9.85
N ASP A 103 6.97 11.96 9.24
CA ASP A 103 8.24 11.30 9.58
C ASP A 103 9.01 12.14 10.61
N ASP A 104 9.09 11.64 11.85
CA ASP A 104 9.75 12.28 13.00
C ASP A 104 11.26 12.53 12.77
N ASP A 105 11.87 11.92 11.74
CA ASP A 105 13.30 12.01 11.43
C ASP A 105 13.65 13.01 10.30
N PHE A 106 12.68 13.60 9.59
CA PHE A 106 12.91 14.50 8.45
C PHE A 106 12.28 15.89 8.62
N GLU A 107 12.83 16.70 9.52
CA GLU A 107 12.32 18.07 9.82
C GLU A 107 12.43 19.09 8.65
N ASP A 108 13.04 18.77 7.50
CA ASP A 108 13.41 19.77 6.46
C ASP A 108 13.14 19.34 4.99
N GLU A 109 12.51 18.19 4.72
CA GLU A 109 12.07 17.82 3.36
C GLU A 109 10.54 17.87 3.30
N GLU A 110 9.99 18.61 2.31
CA GLU A 110 8.57 18.50 1.93
C GLU A 110 8.35 17.05 1.47
N LEU A 111 7.94 16.17 2.39
CA LEU A 111 7.54 14.82 2.04
C LEU A 111 6.38 14.93 1.05
N GLU A 112 6.50 14.26 -0.10
CA GLU A 112 5.40 14.21 -1.07
C GLU A 112 4.25 13.46 -0.41
N ALA A 113 3.10 14.15 -0.25
CA ALA A 113 1.90 13.52 0.29
C ALA A 113 1.45 12.40 -0.64
N GLU A 114 1.14 11.23 -0.07
CA GLU A 114 0.63 10.11 -0.85
C GLU A 114 -0.83 10.36 -1.23
N GLU A 115 -1.15 10.32 -2.53
CA GLU A 115 -2.52 10.43 -2.99
C GLU A 115 -3.20 9.06 -3.06
N LEU A 116 -4.35 8.95 -2.40
CA LEU A 116 -5.12 7.72 -2.26
C LEU A 116 -6.52 7.89 -2.86
N GLN A 117 -6.95 6.96 -3.71
CA GLN A 117 -8.33 6.90 -4.22
C GLN A 117 -9.23 6.09 -3.28
N GLU A 118 -10.34 6.67 -2.84
CA GLU A 118 -11.37 5.95 -2.11
C GLU A 118 -12.11 4.96 -3.00
N LEU A 119 -12.21 3.70 -2.55
CA LEU A 119 -12.95 2.63 -3.22
C LEU A 119 -14.32 2.39 -2.59
N ALA A 120 -14.39 2.38 -1.26
CA ALA A 120 -15.63 2.15 -0.51
C ALA A 120 -15.51 2.62 0.94
N ARG A 121 -16.64 2.81 1.60
CA ARG A 121 -16.73 3.05 3.05
C ARG A 121 -17.68 2.06 3.69
N PHE A 122 -17.43 1.71 4.96
CA PHE A 122 -18.28 0.81 5.71
C PHE A 122 -18.20 1.08 7.21
N TYR A 123 -19.20 0.59 7.94
CA TYR A 123 -19.21 0.64 9.40
C TYR A 123 -19.00 -0.75 9.97
N HIS A 124 -18.18 -0.86 11.01
CA HIS A 124 -18.08 -2.04 11.86
C HIS A 124 -18.19 -1.63 13.33
N LEU A 125 -19.19 -2.15 14.06
CA LEU A 125 -19.44 -1.80 15.47
C LEU A 125 -19.44 -0.29 15.77
N ASP A 126 -20.14 0.48 14.94
CA ASP A 126 -20.25 1.95 14.99
C ASP A 126 -18.96 2.72 14.61
N GLN A 127 -17.83 2.05 14.35
CA GLN A 127 -16.62 2.65 13.79
C GLN A 127 -16.72 2.77 12.26
N LEU A 128 -16.43 3.97 11.71
CA LEU A 128 -16.35 4.21 10.27
C LEU A 128 -14.97 3.85 9.74
N TYR A 129 -14.95 3.08 8.66
CA TYR A 129 -13.75 2.72 7.90
C TYR A 129 -13.90 3.12 6.44
N SER A 130 -12.77 3.47 5.81
CA SER A 130 -12.66 3.68 4.37
C SER A 130 -11.57 2.79 3.78
N ILE A 131 -11.82 2.28 2.57
CA ILE A 131 -10.87 1.47 1.80
C ILE A 131 -10.30 2.33 0.68
N TYR A 132 -8.99 2.40 0.61
CA TYR A 132 -8.27 3.19 -0.39
C TYR A 132 -7.31 2.33 -1.20
N THR A 133 -7.01 2.77 -2.43
CA THR A 133 -5.86 2.31 -3.22
C THR A 133 -4.94 3.50 -3.47
N PRO A 134 -3.61 3.33 -3.39
CA PRO A 134 -2.67 4.34 -3.85
C PRO A 134 -2.89 4.70 -5.32
N LEU A 135 -2.79 5.99 -5.67
CA LEU A 135 -2.80 6.44 -7.06
C LEU A 135 -1.49 6.07 -7.76
N GLU A 136 -0.38 6.19 -7.03
CA GLU A 136 0.92 5.77 -7.51
C GLU A 136 1.14 4.28 -7.21
N PRO A 137 1.50 3.47 -8.22
CA PRO A 137 1.80 2.07 -7.98
C PRO A 137 2.98 1.89 -7.03
N ILE A 138 2.80 1.10 -5.96
CA ILE A 138 3.85 0.83 -4.99
C ILE A 138 4.65 -0.41 -5.43
N PRO A 139 5.94 -0.26 -5.79
CA PRO A 139 6.77 -1.40 -6.10
C PRO A 139 7.27 -2.13 -4.87
N ILE A 140 7.58 -3.41 -5.04
CA ILE A 140 8.17 -4.24 -4.00
C ILE A 140 9.58 -4.62 -4.45
N PHE A 141 10.57 -4.25 -3.65
CA PHE A 141 11.95 -4.69 -3.85
C PHE A 141 12.20 -5.97 -3.08
N VAL A 142 12.74 -6.98 -3.74
CA VAL A 142 13.17 -8.23 -3.09
C VAL A 142 14.62 -8.54 -3.42
N LYS A 143 15.33 -9.13 -2.47
CA LYS A 143 16.64 -9.75 -2.69
C LYS A 143 16.51 -11.28 -2.69
N VAL A 144 17.32 -11.95 -3.48
CA VAL A 144 17.49 -13.41 -3.40
C VAL A 144 18.59 -13.73 -2.40
N THR A 145 18.27 -14.56 -1.42
CA THR A 145 19.23 -15.01 -0.40
C THR A 145 20.08 -16.18 -0.91
N GLU A 146 21.13 -16.54 -0.16
CA GLU A 146 21.98 -17.70 -0.50
C GLU A 146 21.21 -19.03 -0.57
N ASP A 147 20.05 -19.10 0.09
CA ASP A 147 19.15 -20.26 0.12
C ASP A 147 18.10 -20.25 -1.03
N GLU A 148 18.25 -19.36 -2.01
CA GLU A 148 17.31 -19.15 -3.14
C GLU A 148 15.90 -18.69 -2.69
N GLU A 149 15.79 -18.09 -1.49
CA GLU A 149 14.55 -17.49 -1.00
C GLU A 149 14.49 -16.00 -1.36
N MET A 150 13.28 -15.47 -1.55
CA MET A 150 13.06 -14.04 -1.76
C MET A 150 12.75 -13.37 -0.42
N GLU A 151 13.49 -12.31 -0.09
CA GLU A 151 13.29 -11.48 1.09
C GLU A 151 12.96 -10.05 0.65
N ILE A 152 11.87 -9.49 1.17
CA ILE A 152 11.48 -8.10 0.89
C ILE A 152 12.48 -7.16 1.56
N LEU A 153 12.86 -6.10 0.84
CA LEU A 153 13.58 -4.97 1.41
C LEU A 153 12.57 -4.02 2.05
N GLU A 154 12.73 -3.79 3.35
CA GLU A 154 11.86 -2.87 4.10
C GLU A 154 12.05 -1.42 3.61
N PRO A 155 11.00 -0.58 3.67
CA PRO A 155 11.13 0.86 3.44
C PRO A 155 12.28 1.44 4.28
N GLY A 156 13.17 2.20 3.65
CA GLY A 156 14.36 2.78 4.30
C GLY A 156 15.62 1.91 4.26
N ASP A 157 15.57 0.69 3.72
CA ASP A 157 16.81 -0.06 3.45
C ASP A 157 17.69 0.76 2.47
N PRO A 158 18.95 1.09 2.84
CA PRO A 158 19.83 1.90 1.99
C PRO A 158 20.11 1.28 0.62
N MET A 159 19.89 -0.03 0.48
CA MET A 159 19.99 -0.74 -0.79
C MET A 159 18.92 -0.25 -1.78
N ILE A 160 17.72 0.11 -1.32
CA ILE A 160 16.62 0.57 -2.19
C ILE A 160 17.06 1.77 -3.03
N GLN A 161 17.68 2.78 -2.41
CA GLN A 161 18.16 3.96 -3.15
C GLN A 161 19.20 3.60 -4.21
N SER A 162 20.14 2.70 -3.89
CA SER A 162 21.14 2.24 -4.87
C SER A 162 20.49 1.48 -6.04
N LEU A 163 19.42 0.72 -5.80
CA LEU A 163 18.68 0.02 -6.85
C LEU A 163 17.92 1.02 -7.73
N VAL A 164 17.24 2.00 -7.12
CA VAL A 164 16.53 3.08 -7.83
C VAL A 164 17.49 3.87 -8.73
N ASP A 165 18.63 4.31 -8.19
CA ASP A 165 19.65 5.02 -8.98
C ASP A 165 20.13 4.19 -10.18
N THR A 166 20.28 2.87 -9.98
CA THR A 166 20.67 1.96 -11.04
C THR A 166 19.60 1.84 -12.12
N LEU A 167 18.32 1.75 -11.75
CA LEU A 167 17.20 1.70 -12.69
C LEU A 167 17.11 2.99 -13.52
N LEU A 168 17.20 4.15 -12.88
CA LEU A 168 17.16 5.46 -13.54
C LEU A 168 18.29 5.64 -14.57
N LEU A 169 19.47 5.07 -14.30
CA LEU A 169 20.58 5.07 -15.24
C LEU A 169 20.35 4.16 -16.44
N GLN A 170 19.62 3.06 -16.29
CA GLN A 170 19.30 2.14 -17.38
C GLN A 170 18.28 2.71 -18.36
N ASP A 171 17.33 3.52 -17.89
CA ASP A 171 16.31 4.18 -18.73
C ASP A 171 16.88 5.34 -19.57
N ALA A 172 18.09 5.81 -19.26
CA ALA A 172 18.74 6.93 -19.93
C ALA A 172 19.49 6.57 -21.23
N ASP A 173 19.58 5.28 -21.58
CA ASP A 173 20.25 4.73 -22.79
C ASP A 173 19.25 4.26 -23.86
#